data_AF-E3LHG2-F1
#
_entry.id   AF-E3LHG2-F1
#
_cell.length_a   1.000
_cell.length_b   1.000
_cell.length_c   1.000
_cell.angle_alpha   90.00
_cell.angle_beta   90.00
_cell.angle_gamma   90.00
#
_symmetry.space_group_name_H-M   'P 1'
#
loop_
_entity.id
_entity.type
_entity.pdbx_description
1 polymer ?
#
loop_
_entity_poly.entity_id
_entity_poly.type
_entity_poly.pdbx_seq_one_letter_code
_entity_poly.pdbx_strand_id
1 'polypeptide(L)' 'MAVPQLYYFDLRGFGEYIRLLYLDNKIEFEDIRYNTGGEEWPEVKKKMIFGQMPALKHNG' A
#
# COMPACT_ATOMS: atom_id res chain seq x y z
N MET A 1 -16.71 -8.14 -5.92
CA MET A 1 -15.91 -7.87 -4.71
C MET A 1 -14.84 -6.88 -5.12
N ALA A 2 -14.63 -5.76 -4.42
CA ALA A 2 -13.59 -4.82 -4.82
C ALA A 2 -12.21 -5.41 -4.54
N VAL A 3 -11.29 -5.27 -5.49
CA VAL A 3 -9.89 -5.67 -5.31
C VAL A 3 -9.25 -4.69 -4.31
N PRO A 4 -8.73 -5.14 -3.15
CA PRO A 4 -8.04 -4.28 -2.20
C PRO A 4 -6.79 -3.66 -2.84
N GLN A 5 -6.53 -2.39 -2.53
CA GLN A 5 -5.33 -1.66 -2.97
C GLN A 5 -4.43 -1.37 -1.78
N LEU A 6 -3.24 -1.95 -1.78
CA LEU A 6 -2.19 -1.69 -0.79
C LEU A 6 -1.24 -0.63 -1.34
N TYR A 7 -1.18 0.53 -0.67
CA TYR A 7 -0.25 1.60 -0.97
C TYR A 7 0.96 1.49 -0.02
N TYR A 8 2.15 1.29 -0.58
CA TYR A 8 3.39 1.29 0.21
C TYR A 8 4.60 1.71 -0.61
N PHE A 9 5.77 1.74 0.04
CA PHE A 9 7.04 1.97 -0.64
C PHE A 9 7.53 0.70 -1.36
N ASP A 10 8.45 0.88 -2.30
CA ASP A 10 9.17 -0.16 -3.04
C ASP A 10 10.20 -0.96 -2.21
N LEU A 11 10.01 -0.97 -0.90
CA LEU A 11 10.72 -1.81 0.06
C LEU A 11 9.74 -2.78 0.76
N ARG A 12 10.30 -3.75 1.51
CA ARG A 12 9.50 -4.69 2.31
C ARG A 12 8.78 -3.98 3.46
N GLY A 13 9.54 -3.53 4.46
CA GLY A 13 9.05 -2.72 5.59
C GLY A 13 7.78 -3.26 6.24
N PHE A 14 6.92 -2.36 6.71
CA PHE A 14 5.62 -2.71 7.30
C PHE A 14 4.59 -3.20 6.26
N GLY A 15 4.75 -2.88 4.98
CA GLY A 15 3.87 -3.37 3.92
C GLY A 15 4.01 -4.87 3.65
N GLU A 16 5.15 -5.45 3.95
CA GLU A 16 5.43 -6.86 3.67
C GLU A 16 4.53 -7.82 4.45
N TYR A 17 4.22 -7.50 5.70
CA TYR A 17 3.31 -8.31 6.52
C TYR A 17 1.93 -8.43 5.86
N ILE A 18 1.45 -7.36 5.21
CA ILE A 18 0.16 -7.32 4.53
C ILE A 18 0.23 -8.10 3.21
N ARG A 19 1.32 -7.96 2.46
CA ARG A 19 1.54 -8.75 1.22
C ARG A 19 1.55 -10.24 1.50
N LEU A 20 2.29 -10.67 2.52
CA LEU A 20 2.36 -12.07 2.93
C LEU A 20 0.98 -12.60 3.37
N LEU A 21 0.22 -11.80 4.14
CA LEU A 21 -1.15 -12.16 4.53
C LEU A 21 -2.04 -12.40 3.31
N TYR A 22 -2.02 -11.51 2.31
CA TYR A 22 -2.83 -11.69 1.10
C TYR A 22 -2.39 -12.88 0.26
N LEU A 23 -1.08 -13.06 0.07
CA LEU A 23 -0.53 -14.18 -0.71
C LEU A 23 -0.85 -15.53 -0.06
N ASP A 24 -0.65 -15.67 1.25
CA ASP A 24 -0.92 -16.90 2.02
C ASP A 24 -2.40 -17.30 1.94
N ASN A 25 -3.30 -16.31 1.98
CA ASN A 25 -4.74 -16.52 1.88
C ASN A 25 -5.27 -16.57 0.44
N LYS A 26 -4.39 -16.49 -0.57
CA LYS A 26 -4.75 -16.46 -2.00
C LYS A 26 -5.77 -15.35 -2.35
N ILE A 27 -5.66 -14.21 -1.67
CA ILE A 27 -6.49 -13.03 -1.92
C ILE A 27 -5.80 -12.19 -3.00
N GLU A 28 -6.51 -11.92 -4.09
CA GLU A 28 -6.06 -11.00 -5.12
C GLU A 28 -6.09 -9.56 -4.60
N PHE A 29 -5.00 -8.81 -4.78
CA PHE A 29 -4.86 -7.41 -4.37
C PHE A 29 -3.93 -6.65 -5.31
N GLU A 30 -4.08 -5.33 -5.37
CA GLU A 30 -3.18 -4.43 -6.10
C GLU A 30 -2.10 -3.89 -5.15
N ASP A 31 -0.83 -4.13 -5.48
CA ASP A 31 0.33 -3.62 -4.73
C ASP A 31 0.88 -2.34 -5.39
N ILE A 32 0.41 -1.20 -4.92
CA ILE A 32 0.78 0.13 -5.42
C ILE A 32 2.05 0.59 -4.70
N ARG A 33 3.16 0.62 -5.44
CA ARG A 33 4.49 0.91 -4.90
C ARG A 33 4.98 2.29 -5.31
N TYR A 34 5.45 3.06 -4.33
CA TYR A 34 6.13 4.34 -4.53
C TYR A 34 7.63 4.21 -4.27
N ASN A 35 8.44 4.99 -4.97
CA ASN A 35 9.89 4.96 -4.78
C ASN A 35 10.24 5.51 -3.38
N THR A 36 11.04 4.76 -2.63
CA THR A 36 11.56 5.21 -1.35
C THR A 36 12.49 6.42 -1.54
N GLY A 37 12.03 7.61 -1.14
CA GLY A 37 12.75 8.85 -1.38
C GLY A 37 12.42 9.54 -2.70
N GLY A 38 11.40 9.04 -3.42
CA GLY A 38 10.87 9.69 -4.62
C GLY A 38 10.22 11.05 -4.33
N GLU A 39 10.27 11.94 -5.32
CA GLU A 39 9.71 13.30 -5.25
C GLU A 39 8.17 13.29 -5.21
N GLU A 40 7.52 12.17 -5.53
CA GLU A 40 6.08 12.03 -5.49
C GLU A 40 5.53 11.87 -4.06
N TRP A 41 6.36 11.47 -3.08
CA TRP A 41 5.90 11.17 -1.73
C TRP A 41 5.21 12.35 -1.04
N PRO A 42 5.70 13.61 -1.08
CA PRO A 42 5.01 14.74 -0.48
C PRO A 42 3.56 14.92 -0.96
N GLU A 43 3.28 14.68 -2.24
CA GLU A 43 1.91 14.79 -2.79
C GLU A 43 1.05 13.56 -2.48
N VAL A 44 1.64 12.37 -2.48
CA VAL A 44 0.96 11.13 -2.08
C VAL A 44 0.61 11.15 -0.59
N LYS A 45 1.52 11.64 0.25
CA LYS A 45 1.34 11.76 1.72
C LYS A 45 0.09 12.55 2.07
N LYS A 46 -0.19 13.65 1.36
CA LYS A 46 -1.40 14.47 1.57
C LYS A 46 -2.71 13.71 1.32
N LYS A 47 -2.66 12.64 0.52
CA LYS A 47 -3.82 11.78 0.18
C LYS A 47 -4.03 10.66 1.19
N MET A 48 -3.08 10.41 2.11
CA MET A 48 -3.19 9.38 3.13
C MET A 48 -3.88 9.95 4.37
N ILE A 49 -4.87 9.21 4.92
CA ILE A 49 -5.69 9.64 6.07
C ILE A 49 -4.82 10.10 7.26
N PHE A 50 -3.71 9.41 7.50
CA PHE A 50 -2.76 9.71 8.58
C PHE A 50 -1.42 10.26 8.09
N GLY A 51 -1.30 10.62 6.80
CA GLY A 51 -0.03 11.07 6.24
C GLY A 51 1.09 10.03 6.30
N GLN A 52 0.75 8.74 6.30
CA GLN A 52 1.66 7.62 6.46
C GLN A 52 1.25 6.44 5.56
N MET A 53 2.20 5.55 5.29
CA MET A 53 1.98 4.25 4.65
C MET A 53 2.64 3.16 5.53
N PRO A 54 2.16 1.89 5.51
CA PRO A 54 1.20 1.32 4.57
C PRO A 54 -0.22 1.85 4.75
N ALA A 55 -0.96 1.94 3.65
CA ALA A 55 -2.37 2.31 3.64
C ALA A 55 -3.16 1.33 2.75
N LEU A 56 -4.37 0.97 3.19
CA LEU A 56 -5.25 0.05 2.47
C LEU A 56 -6.51 0.78 2.03
N LYS A 57 -6.92 0.56 0.78
CA LYS A 57 -8.22 1.01 0.25
C LYS A 57 -9.05 -0.19 -0.17
N HIS A 58 -10.29 -0.29 0.32
CA HIS A 58 -11.23 -1.36 0.00
C HIS A 58 -12.68 -0.86 0.13
N ASN A 59 -13.44 -0.88 -0.95
CA ASN A 59 -14.84 -0.40 -1.04
C ASN A 59 -15.08 1.10 -0.81
N GLY A 60 -14.13 1.95 -1.20
CA GLY A 60 -14.21 3.41 -1.04
C GLY A 60 -13.29 3.92 0.05
#